data_AF-A0A2P5B5Q6-F1
#
_entry.id   AF-A0A2P5B5Q6-F1
#
_cell.length_a   1.000
_cell.length_b   1.000
_cell.length_c   1.000
_cell.angle_alpha   90.00
_cell.angle_beta   90.00
_cell.angle_gamma   90.00
#
_symmetry.space_group_name_H-M   'P 1'
#
loop_
_entity.id
_entity.type
_entity.pdbx_description
1 polymer ?
#
loop_
_entity_poly.entity_id
_entity_poly.type
_entity_poly.pdbx_seq_one_letter_code
_entity_poly.pdbx_strand_id
1 'polypeptide(L)'
;MLRNLIVACWVRKIWGFEVSESVCDVSNGAQREELMETVSFVCDGKLNILINNVGTNIRKPMVEFTAEEFSTLMATNFESVFH
;
A
#
# COMPACT_ATOMS: atom_id res chain seq x y z
N MET A 1 -3.37 15.72 -7.16
CA MET A 1 -2.06 15.53 -6.48
C MET A 1 -2.24 14.40 -5.48
N LEU A 2 -2.14 13.15 -5.97
CA LEU A 2 -2.25 11.95 -5.14
C LEU A 2 -0.99 11.89 -4.28
N ARG A 3 -1.12 12.17 -2.99
CA ARG A 3 0.00 12.03 -2.06
C ARG A 3 0.24 10.54 -1.89
N ASN A 4 1.44 10.11 -2.27
CA ASN A 4 1.95 8.76 -2.08
C ASN A 4 1.71 8.33 -0.62
N LEU A 5 1.00 7.21 -0.51
CA LEU A 5 1.01 6.19 0.53
C LEU A 5 1.52 6.55 1.93
N ILE A 6 0.68 6.27 2.95
CA ILE A 6 1.11 6.06 4.33
C ILE A 6 0.70 4.63 4.70
N VAL A 7 1.67 3.73 4.81
CA VAL A 7 1.47 2.47 5.54
C VAL A 7 1.91 2.74 6.97
N ALA A 8 0.95 2.85 7.89
CA ALA A 8 1.22 2.91 9.31
C ALA A 8 1.16 1.47 9.88
N CYS A 9 2.31 0.86 10.21
CA CYS A 9 2.30 -0.31 11.12
C CYS A 9 2.04 0.26 12.52
N TRP A 10 0.96 -0.21 13.16
CA TRP A 10 0.67 0.12 14.55
C TRP A 10 1.24 -0.99 15.44
N VAL A 11 2.38 -0.75 16.08
CA VAL A 11 2.93 -1.69 17.06
C VAL A 11 2.26 -1.41 18.40
N ARG A 12 1.31 -2.28 18.79
CA ARG A 12 0.52 -2.10 20.01
C ARG A 12 1.26 -2.67 21.22
N LYS A 13 1.99 -1.82 21.94
CA LYS A 13 2.80 -2.29 23.10
C LYS A 13 2.21 -1.99 24.48
N ILE A 14 0.90 -1.64 24.60
CA ILE A 14 0.02 -1.58 25.82
C ILE A 14 -0.84 -0.29 25.96
N TRP A 15 -0.86 0.61 24.95
CA TRP A 15 -1.53 1.96 24.92
C TRP A 15 -0.56 3.15 25.12
N GLY A 16 0.74 2.92 24.89
CA GLY A 16 1.64 3.87 24.24
C GLY A 16 1.92 3.36 22.83
N PHE A 17 1.32 4.00 21.82
CA PHE A 17 1.42 3.55 20.43
C PHE A 17 2.75 3.97 19.82
N GLU A 18 3.48 3.02 19.27
CA GLU A 18 4.63 3.29 18.42
C GLU A 18 4.14 3.33 16.97
N VAL A 19 4.41 4.45 16.31
CA VAL A 19 4.00 4.71 14.93
C VAL A 19 5.26 4.77 14.09
N SER A 20 5.34 3.90 13.10
CA SER A 20 6.37 3.95 12.06
C SER A 20 5.72 4.30 10.73
N GLU A 21 6.37 5.18 9.98
CA GLU A 21 5.97 5.56 8.64
C GLU A 21 6.98 5.02 7.62
N SER A 22 6.48 4.61 6.46
CA SER A 22 7.30 4.27 5.32
C SER A 22 6.62 4.75 4.05
N VAL A 23 7.44 5.22 3.11
CA VAL A 23 6.99 5.64 1.79
C VAL A 23 7.18 4.46 0.85
N CYS A 24 6.09 4.01 0.24
CA CYS A 24 6.10 2.91 -0.71
C CYS A 24 5.14 3.25 -1.85
N ASP A 25 5.53 2.98 -3.10
CA ASP A 25 4.58 2.91 -4.20
C ASP A 25 4.04 1.49 -4.32
N VAL A 26 2.81 1.27 -3.87
CA VAL A 26 2.20 -0.08 -3.91
C VAL A 26 1.85 -0.56 -5.31
N SER A 27 1.94 0.28 -6.34
CA SER A 27 1.86 -0.21 -7.73
C SER A 27 3.14 -0.92 -8.15
N ASN A 28 4.27 -0.65 -7.47
CA ASN A 28 5.57 -1.23 -7.77
C ASN A 28 5.85 -2.46 -6.89
N GLY A 29 6.04 -3.62 -7.54
CA GLY A 29 6.31 -4.88 -6.86
C GLY A 29 7.54 -4.85 -5.95
N ALA A 30 8.68 -4.33 -6.43
CA ALA A 30 9.93 -4.31 -5.66
C ALA A 30 9.82 -3.45 -4.39
N GLN A 31 9.09 -2.33 -4.44
CA GLN A 31 8.85 -1.50 -3.26
C GLN A 31 7.91 -2.16 -2.25
N ARG A 32 7.02 -3.05 -2.70
CA ARG A 32 6.20 -3.86 -1.79
C ARG A 32 7.05 -4.90 -1.06
N GLU A 33 8.02 -5.54 -1.73
CA GLU A 33 8.98 -6.45 -1.09
C GLU A 33 9.78 -5.73 0.01
N GLU A 34 10.36 -4.56 -0.31
CA GLU A 34 11.10 -3.74 0.65
C GLU A 34 10.24 -3.30 1.86
N LEU A 35 8.97 -2.95 1.61
CA LEU A 35 8.03 -2.62 2.66
C LEU A 35 7.76 -3.82 3.58
N MET A 36 7.60 -5.03 3.03
CA MET A 36 7.40 -6.23 3.84
C MET A 36 8.61 -6.55 4.71
N GLU A 37 9.83 -6.38 4.20
CA GLU A 37 11.06 -6.52 4.99
C GLU A 37 11.10 -5.51 6.14
N THR A 38 10.77 -4.25 5.85
CA THR A 38 10.71 -3.17 6.85
C THR A 38 9.66 -3.45 7.93
N VAL A 39 8.44 -3.86 7.53
CA VAL A 39 7.36 -4.20 8.46
C VAL A 39 7.72 -5.42 9.30
N SER A 40 8.38 -6.42 8.70
CA SER A 40 8.88 -7.58 9.44
C SER A 40 9.90 -7.16 10.50
N PHE A 41 10.84 -6.27 10.16
CA PHE A 41 11.83 -5.76 11.10
C PHE A 41 11.20 -4.95 12.25
N VAL A 42 10.29 -4.02 11.92
CA VAL A 42 9.66 -3.12 12.92
C VAL A 42 8.67 -3.85 13.82
N CYS A 43 7.91 -4.79 13.27
CA CYS A 43 6.81 -5.43 13.97
C CYS A 43 7.25 -6.80 14.55
N ASP A 44 8.56 -6.96 14.86
CA ASP A 44 9.21 -8.14 15.45
C ASP A 44 8.82 -9.46 14.77
N GLY A 45 8.76 -9.45 13.44
CA GLY A 45 8.41 -10.59 12.58
C GLY A 45 6.92 -10.93 12.53
N LYS A 46 6.02 -10.17 13.19
CA LYS A 46 4.59 -10.44 13.18
C LYS A 46 3.73 -9.19 13.01
N LEU A 47 3.15 -9.06 11.82
CA LEU A 47 2.06 -8.11 11.56
C LEU A 47 0.71 -8.71 11.95
N ASN A 48 -0.06 -8.00 12.79
CA ASN A 48 -1.40 -8.46 13.19
C ASN A 48 -2.52 -7.96 12.27
N ILE A 49 -2.38 -6.74 11.75
CA ILE A 49 -3.43 -6.06 10.98
C ILE A 49 -2.75 -5.31 9.83
N LEU A 50 -3.24 -5.56 8.62
CA LEU A 50 -2.93 -4.76 7.44
C LEU A 50 -4.20 -4.02 7.00
N ILE A 51 -4.09 -2.71 6.81
CA ILE A 51 -5.16 -1.89 6.23
C ILE A 51 -4.70 -1.46 4.85
N ASN A 52 -5.15 -2.14 3.80
CA ASN A 52 -4.94 -1.64 2.43
C ASN A 52 -5.97 -0.56 2.11
N ASN A 53 -5.64 0.69 2.40
CA ASN A 53 -6.49 1.85 2.12
C ASN A 53 -6.20 2.49 0.76
N VAL A 54 -5.15 2.06 0.07
CA VAL A 54 -4.66 2.78 -1.10
C VAL A 54 -5.52 2.40 -2.30
N GLY A 55 -6.07 3.42 -2.93
CA GLY A 55 -6.83 3.27 -4.16
C GLY A 55 -6.93 4.57 -4.91
N THR A 56 -6.94 4.48 -6.24
CA THR A 56 -7.15 5.61 -7.15
C THR A 56 -8.43 5.40 -7.95
N ASN A 57 -9.04 6.50 -8.42
CA ASN A 57 -10.25 6.43 -9.21
C ASN A 57 -10.12 7.34 -10.43
N ILE A 58 -10.30 6.77 -11.61
CA ILE A 58 -10.41 7.47 -12.88
C ILE A 58 -11.88 7.36 -13.29
N ARG A 59 -12.57 8.50 -13.38
CA ARG A 59 -14.01 8.55 -13.69
C ARG A 59 -14.23 8.87 -15.16
N LYS A 60 -14.61 7.86 -15.94
CA LYS A 60 -15.06 7.98 -17.33
C LYS A 60 -15.73 6.67 -17.79
N PRO A 61 -16.43 6.67 -18.93
CA PRO A 61 -16.98 5.45 -19.51
C PRO A 61 -15.90 4.38 -19.72
N MET A 62 -16.25 3.11 -19.49
CA MET A 62 -15.32 1.98 -19.64
C MET A 62 -14.68 1.91 -21.03
N VAL A 63 -15.41 2.34 -22.07
CA VAL A 63 -14.94 2.37 -23.46
C VAL A 63 -13.89 3.46 -23.75
N GLU A 64 -13.69 4.41 -22.83
CA GLU A 64 -12.76 5.53 -22.99
C GLU A 64 -11.43 5.32 -22.25
N PHE A 65 -11.26 4.18 -21.58
CA PHE A 65 -10.00 3.85 -20.89
C PHE A 65 -8.90 3.51 -21.88
N THR A 66 -7.73 4.13 -21.68
CA THR A 66 -6.50 3.67 -22.29
C THR A 66 -5.99 2.45 -21.54
N ALA A 67 -5.17 1.63 -22.21
CA ALA A 67 -4.50 0.50 -21.57
C ALA A 67 -3.65 0.95 -20.36
N GLU A 68 -3.03 2.13 -20.45
CA GLU A 68 -2.17 2.68 -19.38
C GLU A 68 -2.98 3.03 -18.12
N GLU A 69 -4.13 3.66 -18.27
CA GLU A 69 -5.00 4.01 -17.14
C GLU A 69 -5.60 2.77 -16.49
N PHE A 70 -6.00 1.78 -17.29
CA PHE A 70 -6.49 0.51 -16.78
C PHE A 70 -5.40 -0.23 -16.00
N SER A 71 -4.20 -0.34 -16.57
CA SER A 71 -3.04 -0.94 -15.90
C SER A 71 -2.70 -0.21 -14.59
N THR A 72 -2.76 1.12 -14.58
CA THR A 72 -2.51 1.92 -13.37
C THR A 72 -3.54 1.64 -12.28
N LEU A 73 -4.82 1.53 -12.65
CA LEU A 73 -5.89 1.18 -11.71
C LEU A 73 -5.72 -0.24 -11.17
N MET A 74 -5.39 -1.22 -12.02
CA MET A 74 -5.21 -2.61 -11.60
C MET A 74 -3.97 -2.77 -10.70
N ALA A 75 -2.83 -2.20 -11.10
CA ALA A 75 -1.61 -2.23 -10.32
C ALA A 75 -1.80 -1.62 -8.92
N THR A 76 -2.54 -0.51 -8.83
CA THR A 76 -2.70 0.22 -7.56
C THR A 76 -3.81 -0.33 -6.67
N ASN A 77 -4.97 -0.68 -7.23
CA ASN A 77 -6.16 -0.99 -6.43
C ASN A 77 -6.35 -2.48 -6.18
N PHE A 78 -5.87 -3.32 -7.11
CA PHE A 78 -6.10 -4.75 -7.07
C PHE A 78 -4.82 -5.50 -6.75
N GLU A 79 -3.80 -5.33 -7.58
CA GLU A 79 -2.52 -6.07 -7.44
C GLU A 79 -1.78 -5.68 -6.17
N SER A 80 -1.95 -4.46 -5.66
CA SER A 80 -1.30 -3.98 -4.43
C SER A 80 -1.63 -4.79 -3.17
N VAL A 81 -2.79 -5.47 -3.13
CA VAL A 81 -3.18 -6.35 -2.02
C VAL A 81 -2.33 -7.63 -2.02
N PHE A 82 -1.76 -7.98 -3.17
CA PHE A 82 -1.11 -9.26 -3.40
C PHE A 82 0.41 -9.12 -3.52
N HIS A 83 1.09 -10.08 -2.92
CA HIS A 83 2.53 -10.27 -3.01
C HIS A 83 2.88 -11.74 -2.95
#